data_AF-K2DRZ6-F1
#
_entry.id   AF-K2DRZ6-F1
#
_cell.length_a   1.000
_cell.length_b   1.000
_cell.length_c   1.000
_cell.angle_alpha   90.00
_cell.angle_beta   90.00
_cell.angle_gamma   90.00
#
_symmetry.space_group_name_H-M   'P 1'
#
loop_
_entity.id
_entity.type
_entity.pdbx_description
1 polymer ?
#
loop_
_entity_poly.entity_id
_entity_poly.type
_entity_poly.pdbx_seq_one_letter_code
_entity_poly.pdbx_strand_id
1 'polypeptide(L)'
;MMMAILRHHEDKDKPDWSPDKGITGADVCMHAGWGPIRGSQSTGSMVSLLDRSDTVHWVTGTSAPCTSLFKPVWLDCNLPEHGNSPQGKYEEDTLYWRHETIHRAILEDFAARLSLIISDQALFEEQMMLEVSQNLASSYNKRKGISEKYFKMAQEIEVSWLGKVDSKRSKHQNRLLYRSAWKKFNDEAKMSQEKGLKT
;
A
#
# COMPACT_ATOMS: atom_id res chain seq x y z
N MET A 1 5.76 -6.21 -14.79
CA MET A 1 4.34 -5.81 -14.88
C MET A 1 4.22 -4.30 -14.69
N MET A 2 3.22 -3.63 -15.28
CA MET A 2 3.04 -2.17 -15.22
C MET A 2 3.01 -1.63 -13.77
N MET A 3 2.42 -2.38 -12.83
CA MET A 3 2.37 -2.03 -11.40
C MET A 3 3.77 -1.82 -10.78
N ALA A 4 4.79 -2.54 -11.25
CA ALA A 4 6.16 -2.41 -10.75
C ALA A 4 6.79 -1.04 -11.05
N ILE A 5 6.34 -0.35 -12.09
CA ILE A 5 6.78 1.02 -12.41
C ILE A 5 6.30 1.98 -11.33
N LEU A 6 5.05 1.83 -10.87
CA LEU A 6 4.48 2.66 -9.81
C LEU A 6 5.16 2.43 -8.45
N ARG A 7 5.82 1.29 -8.26
CA ARG A 7 6.60 0.95 -7.06
C ARG A 7 8.06 1.41 -7.12
N HIS A 8 8.46 2.14 -8.16
CA HIS A 8 9.86 2.45 -8.38
C HIS A 8 10.40 3.45 -7.35
N HIS A 9 11.61 3.15 -6.87
CA HIS A 9 12.49 4.03 -6.11
C HIS A 9 13.87 4.06 -6.79
N GLU A 10 14.50 5.23 -6.88
CA GLU A 10 15.90 5.37 -7.25
C GLU A 10 16.77 4.58 -6.27
N ASP A 11 17.84 3.92 -6.75
CA ASP A 11 18.72 3.08 -5.94
C ASP A 11 18.12 1.79 -5.33
N LYS A 12 16.93 1.32 -5.78
CA LYS A 12 16.33 0.05 -5.29
C LYS A 12 17.19 -1.20 -5.47
N ASP A 13 18.19 -1.17 -6.35
CA ASP A 13 19.14 -2.27 -6.56
C ASP A 13 20.14 -2.40 -5.39
N LYS A 14 20.15 -1.42 -4.47
CA LYS A 14 20.84 -1.54 -3.20
C LYS A 14 19.95 -2.30 -2.21
N PRO A 15 20.41 -3.46 -1.69
CA PRO A 15 19.61 -4.31 -0.81
C PRO A 15 19.23 -3.64 0.52
N ASP A 16 19.86 -2.51 0.85
CA ASP A 16 19.64 -1.73 2.06
C ASP A 16 18.91 -0.40 1.80
N TRP A 17 18.29 -0.22 0.63
CA TRP A 17 17.54 1.01 0.34
C TRP A 17 16.46 1.27 1.40
N SER A 18 16.37 2.52 1.85
CA SER A 18 15.39 2.96 2.85
C SER A 18 15.03 4.42 2.62
N PRO A 19 13.73 4.80 2.76
CA PRO A 19 13.29 6.17 2.58
C PRO A 19 13.91 7.13 3.60
N ASP A 20 14.44 6.67 4.72
CA ASP A 20 15.10 7.56 5.70
C ASP A 20 16.49 8.07 5.25
N LYS A 21 17.11 7.47 4.21
CA LYS A 21 18.48 7.78 3.78
C LYS A 21 18.60 9.01 2.87
N GLY A 22 17.52 9.43 2.21
CA GLY A 22 17.49 10.56 1.28
C GLY A 22 16.64 11.73 1.79
N ILE A 23 17.17 12.94 1.66
CA ILE A 23 16.44 14.20 1.94
C ILE A 23 16.02 14.94 0.65
N THR A 24 16.50 14.48 -0.50
CA THR A 24 16.21 14.98 -1.85
C THR A 24 15.83 13.80 -2.75
N GLY A 25 15.16 14.06 -3.87
CA GLY A 25 14.73 13.05 -4.85
C GLY A 25 13.21 12.91 -4.95
N ALA A 26 12.74 12.49 -6.12
CA ALA A 26 11.33 12.33 -6.44
C ALA A 26 11.11 10.97 -7.14
N ASP A 27 10.97 9.94 -6.32
CA ASP A 27 10.61 8.60 -6.78
C ASP A 27 9.16 8.58 -7.29
N VAL A 28 8.84 7.62 -8.17
CA VAL A 28 7.44 7.37 -8.56
C VAL A 28 6.63 6.94 -7.33
N CYS A 29 7.21 6.07 -6.50
CA CYS A 29 6.67 5.73 -5.19
C CYS A 29 7.24 6.70 -4.14
N MET A 30 6.57 7.84 -3.96
CA MET A 30 7.00 8.84 -2.99
C MET A 30 6.72 8.40 -1.55
N HIS A 31 7.75 8.51 -0.71
CA HIS A 31 7.65 8.39 0.74
C HIS A 31 7.92 9.75 1.39
N ALA A 32 6.98 10.21 2.22
CA ALA A 32 7.16 11.44 2.98
C ALA A 32 8.31 11.29 3.98
N GLY A 33 9.00 12.39 4.22
CA GLY A 33 10.08 12.52 5.18
C GLY A 33 10.10 13.92 5.75
N TRP A 34 11.29 14.41 6.09
CA TRP A 34 11.43 15.74 6.66
C TRP A 34 11.23 16.85 5.61
N GLY A 35 10.29 17.77 5.89
CA GLY A 35 10.05 18.98 5.09
C GLY A 35 11.09 20.07 5.38
N PRO A 36 11.28 21.05 4.47
CA PRO A 36 10.37 21.43 3.40
C PRO A 36 10.56 20.67 2.08
N ILE A 37 11.58 19.82 1.97
CA ILE A 37 12.01 19.26 0.68
C ILE A 37 11.27 17.96 0.34
N ARG A 38 10.98 17.09 1.32
CA ARG A 38 10.38 15.77 1.09
C ARG A 38 9.06 15.59 1.84
N GLY A 39 8.07 16.44 1.55
CA GLY A 39 6.74 16.40 2.16
C GLY A 39 5.68 15.55 1.43
N SER A 40 5.98 15.08 0.21
CA SER A 40 5.03 14.36 -0.63
C SER A 40 5.00 12.86 -0.35
N GLN A 41 3.82 12.26 -0.45
CA GLN A 41 3.58 10.83 -0.34
C GLN A 41 2.66 10.38 -1.48
N SER A 42 2.94 9.22 -2.08
CA SER A 42 1.96 8.57 -2.96
C SER A 42 0.80 8.07 -2.10
N THR A 43 -0.39 8.64 -2.26
CA THR A 43 -1.58 8.33 -1.44
C THR A 43 -2.55 7.36 -2.10
N GLY A 44 -2.33 7.05 -3.38
CA GLY A 44 -3.09 6.09 -4.16
C GLY A 44 -2.44 5.90 -5.52
N SER A 45 -2.58 4.71 -6.08
CA SER A 45 -2.01 4.35 -7.37
C SER A 45 -3.05 3.60 -8.20
N MET A 46 -3.02 3.83 -9.52
CA MET A 46 -3.93 3.21 -10.46
C MET A 46 -3.21 2.80 -11.76
N VAL A 47 -3.53 1.63 -12.27
CA VAL A 47 -3.21 1.19 -13.64
C VAL A 47 -4.53 0.98 -14.37
N SER A 48 -4.65 1.45 -15.60
CA SER A 48 -5.86 1.26 -16.41
C SER A 48 -5.53 0.51 -17.70
N LEU A 49 -6.31 -0.51 -18.02
CA LEU A 49 -6.32 -1.14 -19.33
C LEU A 49 -7.59 -0.71 -20.04
N LEU A 50 -7.42 0.03 -21.14
CA LEU A 50 -8.50 0.47 -22.02
C LEU A 50 -8.49 -0.43 -23.26
N ASP A 51 -9.48 -1.32 -23.37
CA ASP A 51 -9.70 -2.12 -24.57
C ASP A 51 -11.02 -1.73 -25.24
N ARG A 52 -11.21 -2.08 -26.52
CA ARG A 52 -12.46 -1.83 -27.24
C ARG A 52 -13.62 -2.64 -26.68
N SER A 53 -13.34 -3.82 -26.14
CA SER A 53 -14.34 -4.74 -25.60
C SER A 53 -14.73 -4.40 -24.16
N ASP A 54 -13.74 -4.05 -23.33
CA ASP A 54 -13.99 -3.65 -21.94
C ASP A 54 -12.82 -2.86 -21.34
N THR A 55 -13.04 -2.24 -20.18
CA THR A 55 -12.03 -1.47 -19.45
C THR A 55 -11.94 -1.92 -18.01
N VAL A 56 -10.74 -2.24 -17.55
CA VAL A 56 -10.47 -2.59 -16.15
C VAL A 56 -9.43 -1.65 -15.57
N HIS A 57 -9.62 -1.29 -14.31
CA HIS A 57 -8.68 -0.50 -13.53
C HIS A 57 -8.18 -1.31 -12.35
N TRP A 58 -6.91 -1.19 -12.04
CA TRP A 58 -6.32 -1.74 -10.84
C TRP A 58 -5.94 -0.60 -9.92
N VAL A 59 -6.53 -0.56 -8.73
CA VAL A 59 -6.37 0.53 -7.76
C VAL A 59 -5.79 0.01 -6.46
N THR A 60 -4.93 0.79 -5.81
CA THR A 60 -4.48 0.47 -4.44
C THR A 60 -5.54 0.89 -3.41
N GLY A 61 -6.15 2.07 -3.58
CA GLY A 61 -7.00 2.68 -2.55
C GLY A 61 -6.26 3.00 -1.23
N THR A 62 -4.93 2.93 -1.27
CA THR A 62 -4.02 2.96 -0.12
C THR A 62 -2.72 3.65 -0.51
N SER A 63 -1.98 4.16 0.48
CA SER A 63 -0.71 4.85 0.29
C SER A 63 0.41 3.91 -0.18
N ALA A 64 1.47 4.49 -0.75
CA ALA A 64 2.72 3.83 -1.14
C ALA A 64 2.51 2.50 -1.89
N PRO A 65 2.46 2.51 -3.23
CA PRO A 65 2.23 1.29 -4.01
C PRO A 65 3.23 0.16 -3.72
N CYS A 66 4.43 0.46 -3.21
CA CYS A 66 5.43 -0.53 -2.82
C CYS A 66 4.99 -1.39 -1.62
N THR A 67 4.12 -0.88 -0.74
CA THR A 67 3.55 -1.64 0.38
C THR A 67 2.13 -2.13 0.11
N SER A 68 1.49 -1.67 -0.97
CA SER A 68 0.09 -1.93 -1.30
C SER A 68 -0.15 -3.11 -2.25
N LEU A 69 -1.40 -3.58 -2.25
CA LEU A 69 -1.97 -4.50 -3.24
C LEU A 69 -2.82 -3.75 -4.27
N PHE A 70 -2.67 -4.07 -5.55
CA PHE A 70 -3.54 -3.57 -6.61
C PHE A 70 -4.81 -4.44 -6.73
N LYS A 71 -6.00 -3.85 -6.58
CA LYS A 71 -7.29 -4.54 -6.67
C LYS A 71 -8.03 -4.17 -7.95
N PRO A 72 -8.66 -5.13 -8.67
CA PRO A 72 -9.35 -4.85 -9.92
C PRO A 72 -10.73 -4.25 -9.68
N VAL A 73 -11.08 -3.24 -10.47
CA VAL A 73 -12.40 -2.60 -10.52
C VAL A 73 -12.80 -2.33 -11.96
N TRP A 74 -14.08 -2.48 -12.26
CA TRP A 74 -14.70 -2.04 -13.51
C TRP A 74 -15.66 -0.91 -13.21
N LEU A 75 -15.70 0.13 -14.03
CA LEU A 75 -16.50 1.34 -13.76
C LEU A 75 -18.01 1.10 -13.83
N ASP A 76 -18.44 0.10 -14.61
CA ASP A 76 -19.84 -0.29 -14.68
C ASP A 76 -20.27 -1.07 -13.43
N CYS A 77 -19.31 -1.69 -12.73
CA CYS A 77 -19.50 -2.34 -11.45
C CYS A 77 -19.37 -1.30 -10.32
N ASN A 78 -20.26 -1.35 -9.34
CA ASN A 78 -20.05 -0.57 -8.11
C ASN A 78 -18.75 -1.01 -7.43
N LEU A 79 -18.08 -0.09 -6.73
CA LEU A 79 -16.92 -0.46 -5.92
C LEU A 79 -17.32 -1.50 -4.86
N PRO A 80 -16.52 -2.55 -4.66
CA PRO A 80 -16.71 -3.48 -3.55
C PRO A 80 -16.72 -2.77 -2.20
N GLU A 81 -17.26 -3.40 -1.17
CA GLU A 81 -17.19 -2.88 0.20
C GLU A 81 -15.72 -2.68 0.62
N HIS A 82 -15.40 -1.47 1.10
CA HIS A 82 -14.04 -1.07 1.46
C HIS A 82 -13.99 -0.19 2.72
N GLY A 83 -15.07 -0.19 3.49
CA GLY A 83 -15.21 0.64 4.69
C GLY A 83 -15.45 2.12 4.38
N ASN A 84 -15.23 2.96 5.38
CA ASN A 84 -15.55 4.40 5.28
C ASN A 84 -14.57 5.16 4.38
N SER A 85 -15.03 6.30 3.87
CA SER A 85 -14.19 7.23 3.11
C SER A 85 -13.14 7.88 4.01
N PRO A 86 -11.86 7.89 3.63
CA PRO A 86 -10.80 8.41 4.48
C PRO A 86 -10.98 9.90 4.79
N GLN A 87 -10.85 10.24 6.06
CA GLN A 87 -10.74 11.60 6.55
C GLN A 87 -9.29 11.90 6.96
N GLY A 88 -8.98 13.15 7.34
CA GLY A 88 -7.64 13.53 7.80
C GLY A 88 -7.21 12.97 9.17
N LYS A 89 -7.99 12.06 9.76
CA LYS A 89 -7.71 11.42 11.05
C LYS A 89 -7.89 9.91 10.93
N TYR A 90 -7.08 9.18 11.68
CA TYR A 90 -7.11 7.73 11.76
C TYR A 90 -8.49 7.20 12.15
N GLU A 91 -8.92 6.20 11.40
CA GLU A 91 -10.14 5.47 11.63
C GLU A 91 -9.94 4.02 11.18
N GLU A 92 -10.09 3.07 12.10
CA GLU A 92 -9.80 1.65 11.85
C GLU A 92 -10.73 1.03 10.78
N ASP A 93 -11.93 1.56 10.61
CA ASP A 93 -12.88 1.07 9.59
C ASP A 93 -12.59 1.64 8.18
N THR A 94 -11.55 2.46 8.01
CA THR A 94 -11.16 2.99 6.69
C THR A 94 -10.02 2.17 6.09
N LEU A 95 -10.19 1.66 4.86
CA LEU A 95 -9.15 0.93 4.09
C LEU A 95 -7.78 1.64 4.12
N TYR A 96 -7.77 2.93 3.76
CA TYR A 96 -6.56 3.74 3.73
C TYR A 96 -5.84 3.75 5.08
N TRP A 97 -6.57 3.97 6.17
CA TRP A 97 -5.99 4.08 7.51
C TRP A 97 -5.53 2.73 8.08
N ARG A 98 -6.23 1.64 7.77
CA ARG A 98 -5.73 0.28 8.05
C ARG A 98 -4.42 0.00 7.34
N HIS A 99 -4.30 0.41 6.07
CA HIS A 99 -3.04 0.27 5.35
C HIS A 99 -1.92 1.14 5.94
N GLU A 100 -2.25 2.36 6.34
CA GLU A 100 -1.31 3.32 6.93
C GLU A 100 -0.68 2.81 8.24
N THR A 101 -1.32 1.89 8.99
CA THR A 101 -0.68 1.22 10.15
C THR A 101 0.44 0.29 9.70
N ILE A 102 0.17 -0.55 8.70
CA ILE A 102 1.16 -1.47 8.11
C ILE A 102 2.30 -0.68 7.47
N HIS A 103 1.98 0.38 6.72
CA HIS A 103 2.96 1.26 6.11
C HIS A 103 3.90 1.87 7.15
N ARG A 104 3.36 2.48 8.23
CA ARG A 104 4.17 3.04 9.32
C ARG A 104 5.03 2.00 10.01
N ALA A 105 4.49 0.80 10.23
CA ALA A 105 5.26 -0.30 10.78
C ALA A 105 6.42 -0.67 9.83
N ILE A 106 6.19 -0.80 8.52
CA ILE A 106 7.27 -1.04 7.55
C ILE A 106 8.33 0.05 7.62
N LEU A 107 7.94 1.33 7.71
CA LEU A 107 8.88 2.44 7.74
C LEU A 107 9.87 2.42 8.92
N GLU A 108 9.61 1.69 10.01
CA GLU A 108 10.57 1.57 11.13
C GLU A 108 11.84 0.78 10.77
N ASP A 109 11.75 -0.13 9.80
CA ASP A 109 12.86 -0.93 9.26
C ASP A 109 12.52 -1.35 7.83
N PHE A 110 12.51 -0.36 6.92
CA PHE A 110 11.88 -0.46 5.61
C PHE A 110 12.29 -1.71 4.83
N ALA A 111 13.58 -1.92 4.60
CA ALA A 111 14.07 -3.05 3.82
C ALA A 111 13.69 -4.40 4.47
N ALA A 112 13.90 -4.54 5.78
CA ALA A 112 13.68 -5.80 6.49
C ALA A 112 12.21 -6.15 6.69
N ARG A 113 11.33 -5.16 6.81
CA ARG A 113 9.89 -5.35 6.98
C ARG A 113 9.17 -5.45 5.64
N LEU A 114 9.58 -4.70 4.62
CA LEU A 114 9.05 -4.85 3.27
C LEU A 114 9.29 -6.26 2.73
N SER A 115 10.47 -6.86 2.98
CA SER A 115 10.78 -8.22 2.53
C SER A 115 9.82 -9.29 3.05
N LEU A 116 9.04 -9.00 4.10
CA LEU A 116 8.05 -9.92 4.67
C LEU A 116 6.75 -10.00 3.85
N ILE A 117 6.49 -9.01 2.98
CA ILE A 117 5.23 -8.86 2.26
C ILE A 117 5.36 -8.97 0.74
N ILE A 118 6.57 -8.82 0.19
CA ILE A 118 6.79 -8.80 -1.28
C ILE A 118 6.31 -10.10 -1.95
N SER A 119 6.55 -11.26 -1.33
CA SER A 119 6.10 -12.55 -1.89
C SER A 119 4.59 -12.65 -1.93
N ASP A 120 3.90 -12.22 -0.87
CA ASP A 120 2.44 -12.20 -0.81
C ASP A 120 1.86 -11.23 -1.86
N GLN A 121 2.47 -10.05 -2.04
CA GLN A 121 2.09 -9.10 -3.10
C GLN A 121 2.19 -9.71 -4.49
N ALA A 122 3.34 -10.33 -4.82
CA ALA A 122 3.58 -10.90 -6.13
C ALA A 122 2.58 -12.02 -6.45
N LEU A 123 2.35 -12.94 -5.50
CA LEU A 123 1.42 -14.06 -5.67
C LEU A 123 -0.02 -13.58 -5.82
N PHE A 124 -0.45 -12.61 -5.00
CA PHE A 124 -1.78 -12.03 -5.10
C PHE A 124 -2.02 -11.40 -6.48
N GLU A 125 -1.07 -10.59 -6.95
CA GLU A 125 -1.22 -9.85 -8.21
C GLU A 125 -1.11 -10.74 -9.44
N GLU A 126 -0.26 -11.77 -9.41
CA GLU A 126 -0.19 -12.77 -10.48
C GLU A 126 -1.53 -13.50 -10.64
N GLN A 127 -2.08 -14.01 -9.54
CA GLN A 127 -3.37 -14.70 -9.54
C GLN A 127 -4.49 -13.78 -10.03
N MET A 128 -4.51 -12.54 -9.52
CA MET A 128 -5.50 -11.53 -9.88
C MET A 128 -5.45 -11.17 -11.36
N MET A 129 -4.25 -10.93 -11.89
CA MET A 129 -4.09 -10.58 -13.30
C MET A 129 -4.48 -11.72 -14.23
N LEU A 130 -4.16 -12.97 -13.86
CA LEU A 130 -4.58 -14.14 -14.63
C LEU A 130 -6.11 -14.23 -14.67
N GLU A 131 -6.80 -14.16 -13.53
CA GLU A 131 -8.27 -14.24 -13.48
C GLU A 131 -8.93 -13.08 -14.22
N VAL A 132 -8.44 -11.85 -14.05
CA VAL A 132 -8.96 -10.67 -14.77
C VAL A 132 -8.78 -10.82 -16.28
N SER A 133 -7.62 -11.27 -16.76
CA SER A 133 -7.36 -11.44 -18.20
C SER A 133 -8.31 -12.45 -18.87
N GLN A 134 -8.70 -13.50 -18.14
CA GLN A 134 -9.62 -14.53 -18.62
C GLN A 134 -11.10 -14.08 -18.59
N ASN A 135 -11.40 -12.99 -17.87
CA ASN A 135 -12.76 -12.54 -17.60
C ASN A 135 -12.99 -11.07 -17.95
N LEU A 136 -12.11 -10.46 -18.77
CA LEU A 136 -12.16 -9.03 -19.07
C LEU A 136 -13.52 -8.60 -19.66
N ALA A 137 -14.04 -9.36 -20.64
CA ALA A 137 -15.33 -9.13 -21.29
C ALA A 137 -16.44 -10.06 -20.75
N SER A 138 -16.31 -10.52 -19.50
CA SER A 138 -17.33 -11.36 -18.86
C SER A 138 -18.54 -10.54 -18.41
N SER A 139 -19.61 -11.23 -18.01
CA SER A 139 -20.83 -10.56 -17.55
C SER A 139 -20.59 -9.68 -16.33
N TYR A 140 -21.44 -8.66 -16.16
CA TYR A 140 -21.46 -7.77 -14.99
C TYR A 140 -21.29 -8.51 -13.66
N ASN A 141 -22.10 -9.56 -13.44
CA ASN A 141 -22.07 -10.33 -12.18
C ASN A 141 -20.73 -11.03 -11.96
N LYS A 142 -20.10 -11.53 -13.03
CA LYS A 142 -18.80 -12.21 -12.94
C LYS A 142 -17.70 -11.19 -12.62
N ARG A 143 -17.67 -10.05 -13.29
CA ARG A 143 -16.70 -8.97 -13.04
C ARG A 143 -16.84 -8.39 -11.64
N LYS A 144 -18.08 -8.08 -11.21
CA LYS A 144 -18.39 -7.66 -9.85
C LYS A 144 -17.87 -8.66 -8.81
N GLY A 145 -18.15 -9.96 -8.99
CA GLY A 145 -17.69 -11.00 -8.08
C GLY A 145 -16.16 -11.13 -8.02
N ILE A 146 -15.46 -10.89 -9.13
CA ILE A 146 -13.98 -10.85 -9.14
C ILE A 146 -13.47 -9.67 -8.30
N SER A 147 -14.02 -8.47 -8.49
CA SER A 147 -13.66 -7.31 -7.68
C SER A 147 -13.90 -7.55 -6.19
N GLU A 148 -15.09 -8.04 -5.81
CA GLU A 148 -15.42 -8.35 -4.41
C GLU A 148 -14.46 -9.39 -3.79
N LYS A 149 -14.17 -10.46 -4.54
CA LYS A 149 -13.22 -11.49 -4.13
C LYS A 149 -11.85 -10.89 -3.81
N TYR A 150 -11.27 -10.10 -4.72
CA TYR A 150 -9.92 -9.58 -4.55
C TYR A 150 -9.83 -8.45 -3.51
N PHE A 151 -10.89 -7.67 -3.30
CA PHE A 151 -10.95 -6.74 -2.17
C PHE A 151 -10.94 -7.48 -0.83
N LYS A 152 -11.76 -8.52 -0.69
CA LYS A 152 -11.79 -9.35 0.53
C LYS A 152 -10.46 -10.04 0.78
N MET A 153 -9.89 -10.68 -0.23
CA MET A 153 -8.57 -11.33 -0.12
C MET A 153 -7.47 -10.33 0.26
N ALA A 154 -7.48 -9.12 -0.31
CA ALA A 154 -6.51 -8.09 0.05
C ALA A 154 -6.62 -7.69 1.53
N GLN A 155 -7.84 -7.53 2.05
CA GLN A 155 -8.06 -7.25 3.47
C GLN A 155 -7.53 -8.37 4.37
N GLU A 156 -7.79 -9.63 4.04
CA GLU A 156 -7.29 -10.79 4.81
C GLU A 156 -5.76 -10.84 4.81
N ILE A 157 -5.12 -10.57 3.67
CA ILE A 157 -3.66 -10.51 3.54
C ILE A 157 -3.08 -9.35 4.37
N GLU A 158 -3.65 -8.15 4.27
CA GLU A 158 -3.19 -6.96 5.01
C GLU A 158 -3.28 -7.16 6.53
N VAL A 159 -4.36 -7.79 7.03
CA VAL A 159 -4.48 -8.17 8.45
C VAL A 159 -3.33 -9.10 8.85
N SER A 160 -2.98 -10.07 8.01
CA SER A 160 -1.85 -10.97 8.28
C SER A 160 -0.50 -10.26 8.27
N TRP A 161 -0.33 -9.24 7.43
CA TRP A 161 0.90 -8.47 7.33
C TRP A 161 1.17 -7.66 8.59
N LEU A 162 0.16 -7.03 9.17
CA LEU A 162 0.34 -6.24 10.39
C LEU A 162 1.03 -7.07 11.49
N GLY A 163 0.54 -8.29 11.74
CA GLY A 163 1.15 -9.21 12.72
C GLY A 163 2.58 -9.64 12.35
N LYS A 164 2.86 -9.91 11.07
CA LYS A 164 4.21 -10.26 10.60
C LYS A 164 5.20 -9.10 10.75
N VAL A 165 4.78 -7.90 10.38
CA VAL A 165 5.61 -6.69 10.37
C VAL A 165 5.91 -6.22 11.80
N ASP A 166 4.90 -6.23 12.68
CA ASP A 166 5.06 -5.79 14.07
C ASP A 166 5.93 -6.76 14.89
N SER A 167 5.81 -8.06 14.65
CA SER A 167 6.62 -9.08 15.34
C SER A 167 8.10 -9.04 14.92
N LYS A 168 8.42 -8.46 13.76
CA LYS A 168 9.80 -8.26 13.32
C LYS A 168 10.44 -7.13 14.11
N ARG A 169 11.25 -7.47 15.11
CA ARG A 169 12.09 -6.50 15.84
C ARG A 169 12.98 -5.74 14.87
N SER A 170 12.85 -4.41 14.87
CA SER A 170 13.71 -3.52 14.09
C SER A 170 15.16 -3.61 14.58
N LYS A 171 16.09 -3.77 13.64
CA LYS A 171 17.54 -3.65 13.87
C LYS A 171 18.09 -2.33 13.31
N HIS A 172 17.28 -1.62 12.52
CA HIS A 172 17.60 -0.34 11.94
C HIS A 172 17.18 0.80 12.87
N GLN A 173 17.94 1.91 12.84
CA GLN A 173 17.53 3.14 13.51
C GLN A 173 17.38 4.24 12.47
N ASN A 174 16.14 4.62 12.20
CA ASN A 174 15.83 5.72 11.31
C ASN A 174 16.51 7.03 11.73
N ARG A 175 16.92 7.84 10.74
CA ARG A 175 17.50 9.17 10.98
C ARG A 175 16.57 10.07 11.78
N LEU A 176 17.15 10.95 12.62
CA LEU A 176 16.41 11.78 13.58
C LEU A 176 15.33 12.66 12.92
N LEU A 177 15.66 13.33 11.82
CA LEU A 177 14.73 14.20 11.11
C LEU A 177 13.55 13.41 10.52
N TYR A 178 13.81 12.22 9.99
CA TYR A 178 12.79 11.33 9.46
C TYR A 178 11.83 10.87 10.58
N ARG A 179 12.38 10.44 11.71
CA ARG A 179 11.59 10.06 12.90
C ARG A 179 10.75 11.22 13.43
N SER A 180 11.32 12.43 13.48
CA SER A 180 10.60 13.64 13.90
C SER A 180 9.43 13.95 12.97
N ALA A 181 9.64 13.87 11.65
CA ALA A 181 8.59 14.08 10.67
C ALA A 181 7.45 13.07 10.81
N TRP A 182 7.76 11.78 10.90
CA TRP A 182 6.76 10.73 11.07
C TRP A 182 6.05 10.78 12.42
N LYS A 183 6.72 11.24 13.48
CA LYS A 183 6.04 11.53 14.74
C LYS A 183 4.98 12.63 14.55
N LYS A 184 5.33 13.73 13.88
CA LYS A 184 4.40 14.82 13.58
C LYS A 184 3.22 14.32 12.74
N PHE A 185 3.45 13.55 11.68
CA PHE A 185 2.38 12.99 10.85
C PHE A 185 1.44 12.08 11.64
N ASN A 186 1.96 11.28 12.57
CA ASN A 186 1.13 10.48 13.47
C ASN A 186 0.27 11.35 14.41
N ASP A 187 0.86 12.40 14.97
CA ASP A 187 0.15 13.33 15.88
C ASP A 187 -0.97 14.12 15.15
N GLU A 188 -0.73 14.50 13.89
CA GLU A 188 -1.72 15.13 13.00
C GLU A 188 -2.86 14.16 12.66
N ALA A 189 -2.52 12.93 12.29
CA ALA A 189 -3.47 11.86 11.99
C ALA A 189 -4.19 11.31 13.23
N LYS A 190 -3.81 11.68 14.46
CA LYS A 190 -4.33 11.08 15.70
C LYS A 190 -4.10 9.56 15.78
N MET A 191 -3.04 9.07 15.15
CA MET A 191 -2.58 7.68 15.33
C MET A 191 -1.77 7.61 16.62
N SER A 192 -2.30 6.96 17.66
CA SER A 192 -1.53 6.72 18.88
C SER A 192 -0.34 5.80 18.58
N GLN A 193 0.86 6.17 19.03
CA GLN A 193 1.99 5.23 19.09
C GLN A 193 1.83 4.34 20.32
N GLU A 194 0.76 3.55 20.39
CA GLU A 194 0.70 2.49 21.39
C GLU A 194 1.66 1.38 20.96
N LYS A 195 2.91 1.53 21.39
CA LYS A 195 3.90 0.47 21.40
C LYS A 195 3.34 -0.70 22.21
N GLY A 196 2.80 -1.68 21.51
CA GLY A 196 2.57 -3.05 21.97
C GLY A 196 1.60 -3.17 23.13
N LEU A 197 0.49 -3.88 22.90
CA LEU A 197 -0.15 -4.59 23.99
C LEU A 197 0.92 -5.42 24.70
N LYS A 198 1.16 -5.07 25.96
CA LYS A 198 1.68 -6.00 26.93
C LYS A 198 0.68 -7.16 27.03
N THR A 199 1.12 -8.34 26.62
CA THR A 199 0.68 -9.61 27.20
C THR A 199 1.93 -10.37 27.59
#